data_AF-A0A7W8L9Q0-F1
#
_entry.id   AF-A0A7W8L9Q0-F1
#
_cell.length_a   1.000
_cell.length_b   1.000
_cell.length_c   1.000
_cell.angle_alpha   90.00
_cell.angle_beta   90.00
_cell.angle_gamma   90.00
#
_symmetry.space_group_name_H-M   'P 1'
#
loop_
_entity.id
_entity.type
_entity.pdbx_description
1 polymer ?
#
loop_
_entity_poly.entity_id
_entity_poly.type
_entity_poly.pdbx_seq_one_letter_code
_entity_poly.pdbx_strand_id
1 'polypeptide(L)'
;MNQHTRTTASGEVIVMLNLHFKPGSAGKVLEKMLPGIRLTRMETGNNEFQMFKVKGSDDKYVVFERWKDQAALDWHWQQPYTKEALALFGEHLATPLSETDDVAYLTDVMERRE
;
A
#
# COMPACT_ATOMS: atom_id res chain seq x y z
N MET A 1 -12.77 33.21 22.59
CA MET A 1 -13.57 31.98 22.76
C MET A 1 -13.24 31.07 21.58
N ASN A 2 -12.36 30.08 21.78
CA ASN A 2 -11.83 29.24 20.70
C ASN A 2 -12.87 28.21 20.24
N GLN A 3 -13.36 28.33 19.00
CA GLN A 3 -14.14 27.29 18.32
C GLN A 3 -13.38 26.89 17.05
N HIS A 4 -12.50 25.90 17.19
CA HIS A 4 -12.74 24.51 16.80
C HIS A 4 -12.72 24.35 15.27
N THR A 5 -11.50 24.17 14.75
CA THR A 5 -11.22 23.38 13.55
C THR A 5 -12.07 22.13 13.55
N ARG A 6 -12.97 22.00 12.58
CA ARG A 6 -13.64 20.74 12.28
C ARG A 6 -12.94 20.14 11.07
N THR A 7 -11.92 19.33 11.34
CA THR A 7 -11.45 18.33 10.37
C THR A 7 -12.60 17.34 10.24
N THR A 8 -13.25 17.24 9.08
CA THR A 8 -13.96 15.99 8.79
C THR A 8 -12.89 14.98 8.47
N ALA A 9 -12.40 14.28 9.50
CA ALA A 9 -11.50 13.14 9.29
C ALA A 9 -12.23 12.20 8.34
N SER A 10 -11.75 12.08 7.10
CA SER A 10 -12.18 10.96 6.28
C SER A 10 -11.76 9.72 7.05
N GLY A 11 -12.66 8.77 7.29
CA GLY A 11 -12.28 7.47 7.83
C GLY A 11 -11.24 6.75 6.96
N GLU A 12 -10.93 7.29 5.78
CA GLU A 12 -9.96 6.78 4.82
C GLU A 12 -8.57 6.58 5.43
N VAL A 13 -7.99 5.43 5.11
CA VAL A 13 -6.62 5.06 5.44
C VAL A 13 -5.85 4.89 4.14
N ILE A 14 -4.69 5.53 4.04
CA ILE A 14 -3.80 5.41 2.91
C ILE A 14 -2.55 4.67 3.36
N VAL A 15 -2.12 3.68 2.58
CA VAL A 15 -0.89 2.92 2.84
C VAL A 15 0.05 3.09 1.67
N MET A 16 1.30 3.42 1.96
CA MET A 16 2.38 3.45 0.97
C MET A 16 3.49 2.49 1.39
N LEU A 17 3.87 1.58 0.50
CA LEU A 17 4.97 0.64 0.73
C LEU A 17 6.09 0.92 -0.27
N ASN A 18 7.30 1.13 0.23
CA ASN A 18 8.52 1.17 -0.58
C ASN A 18 9.13 -0.23 -0.63
N LEU A 19 9.19 -0.81 -1.83
CA LEU A 19 9.70 -2.16 -2.04
C LEU A 19 11.01 -2.10 -2.81
N HIS A 20 12.05 -2.73 -2.25
CA HIS A 20 13.33 -2.91 -2.92
C HIS A 20 13.61 -4.40 -3.09
N PHE A 21 13.44 -4.90 -4.31
CA PHE A 21 13.67 -6.30 -4.65
C PHE A 21 15.15 -6.62 -4.85
N LYS A 22 15.51 -7.89 -4.70
CA LYS A 22 16.81 -8.41 -5.12
C LYS A 22 16.95 -8.25 -6.64
N PRO A 23 18.15 -7.90 -7.15
CA PRO A 23 18.38 -7.71 -8.59
C PRO A 23 17.85 -8.86 -9.43
N GLY A 24 17.02 -8.52 -10.43
CA GLY A 24 16.47 -9.48 -11.39
C GLY A 24 15.29 -10.34 -10.88
N SER A 25 14.84 -10.15 -9.64
CA SER A 25 13.68 -10.89 -9.09
C SER A 25 12.34 -10.17 -9.27
N ALA A 26 12.34 -8.85 -9.44
CA ALA A 26 11.12 -8.03 -9.44
C ALA A 26 10.09 -8.51 -10.47
N GLY A 27 10.49 -8.77 -11.72
CA GLY A 27 9.56 -9.21 -12.78
C GLY A 27 8.76 -10.46 -12.40
N LYS A 28 9.43 -11.49 -11.85
CA LYS A 28 8.80 -12.74 -11.42
C LYS A 28 7.83 -12.53 -10.26
N VAL A 29 8.17 -11.65 -9.32
CA VAL A 29 7.29 -11.31 -8.19
C VAL A 29 6.03 -10.60 -8.69
N LEU A 30 6.20 -9.61 -9.56
CA LEU A 30 5.09 -8.84 -10.13
C LEU A 30 4.12 -9.74 -10.89
N GLU A 31 4.62 -10.64 -11.74
CA GLU A 31 3.79 -11.60 -12.48
C GLU A 31 2.90 -12.43 -11.54
N LYS A 32 3.45 -12.88 -10.41
CA LYS A 32 2.70 -13.64 -9.40
C LYS A 32 1.70 -12.78 -8.63
N MET A 33 1.99 -11.50 -8.41
CA MET A 33 1.11 -10.59 -7.69
C MET A 33 -0.03 -10.04 -8.53
N LEU A 34 0.10 -10.00 -9.87
CA LEU A 34 -0.89 -9.40 -10.78
C LEU A 34 -2.34 -9.90 -10.54
N PRO A 35 -2.61 -11.21 -10.34
CA PRO A 35 -3.95 -11.68 -10.00
C PRO A 35 -4.46 -11.11 -8.67
N GLY A 36 -3.60 -11.09 -7.64
CA GLY A 36 -3.92 -10.52 -6.33
C GLY A 36 -4.29 -9.04 -6.41
N ILE A 37 -3.49 -8.25 -7.14
CA ILE A 37 -3.77 -6.82 -7.36
C ILE A 37 -5.15 -6.60 -8.02
N ARG A 38 -5.55 -7.47 -8.96
CA ARG A 38 -6.88 -7.38 -9.60
C ARG A 38 -7.99 -7.67 -8.60
N LEU A 39 -7.81 -8.66 -7.74
CA LEU A 39 -8.77 -8.98 -6.68
C LEU A 39 -8.85 -7.84 -5.66
N THR A 40 -7.72 -7.25 -5.28
CA THR A 40 -7.65 -6.12 -4.36
C THR A 40 -8.47 -4.93 -4.81
N ARG A 41 -8.41 -4.61 -6.10
CA ARG A 41 -9.20 -3.52 -6.70
C ARG A 41 -10.71 -3.79 -6.72
N MET A 42 -11.13 -5.04 -6.53
CA MET A 42 -12.54 -5.43 -6.45
C MET A 42 -13.06 -5.52 -5.01
N GLU A 43 -12.20 -5.32 -4.02
CA GLU A 43 -12.58 -5.40 -2.62
C GLU A 43 -13.55 -4.29 -2.24
N THR A 44 -14.54 -4.62 -1.42
CA THR A 44 -15.44 -3.62 -0.86
C THR A 44 -14.65 -2.72 0.07
N GLY A 45 -14.55 -1.43 -0.28
CA GLY A 45 -13.79 -0.45 0.49
C GLY A 45 -12.38 -0.20 -0.03
N ASN A 46 -11.91 -0.88 -1.08
CA ASN A 46 -10.75 -0.41 -1.83
C ASN A 46 -11.17 0.80 -2.70
N ASN A 47 -10.63 1.98 -2.39
CA ASN A 47 -10.85 3.18 -3.20
C ASN A 47 -9.81 3.26 -4.31
N GLU A 48 -8.58 2.82 -4.03
CA GLU A 48 -7.49 2.79 -4.98
C GLU A 48 -6.42 1.76 -4.59
N PHE A 49 -5.83 1.11 -5.59
CA PHE A 49 -4.65 0.26 -5.41
C PHE A 49 -3.75 0.35 -6.64
N GLN A 50 -2.58 0.95 -6.48
CA GLN A 50 -1.60 1.16 -7.54
C GLN A 50 -0.23 0.63 -7.15
N MET A 51 0.52 0.19 -8.15
CA MET A 51 1.91 -0.17 -8.00
C MET A 51 2.73 0.54 -9.07
N PHE A 52 3.78 1.23 -8.65
CA PHE A 52 4.62 2.06 -9.49
C PHE A 52 6.04 1.55 -9.48
N LYS A 53 6.70 1.58 -10.64
CA LYS A 53 8.16 1.40 -10.72
C LYS A 53 8.82 2.74 -10.43
N VAL A 54 9.81 2.76 -9.54
CA VAL A 54 10.58 3.98 -9.25
C VAL A 54 11.40 4.36 -10.49
N LYS A 55 11.30 5.63 -10.90
CA LYS A 55 12.02 6.14 -12.08
C LYS A 55 13.54 5.93 -11.91
N GLY A 56 14.15 5.30 -12.91
CA GLY A 56 15.61 5.06 -12.92
C GLY A 56 16.07 3.86 -12.08
N SER A 57 15.16 3.01 -11.60
CA SER A 57 15.50 1.78 -10.89
C SER A 57 14.76 0.59 -11.47
N ASP A 58 15.44 -0.55 -11.61
CA ASP A 58 14.83 -1.78 -12.10
C ASP A 58 14.15 -2.62 -11.01
N ASP A 59 14.59 -2.45 -9.77
CA ASP A 59 14.21 -3.30 -8.64
C ASP A 59 13.45 -2.54 -7.53
N LYS A 60 13.20 -1.23 -7.69
CA LYS A 60 12.44 -0.44 -6.70
C LYS A 60 11.04 -0.12 -7.18
N TYR A 61 10.07 -0.37 -6.31
CA TYR A 61 8.65 -0.18 -6.55
C TYR A 61 7.98 0.51 -5.37
N VAL A 62 6.88 1.18 -5.63
CA VAL A 62 6.01 1.76 -4.59
C VAL A 62 4.61 1.18 -4.76
N VAL A 63 4.03 0.64 -3.70
CA VAL A 63 2.61 0.33 -3.63
C VAL A 63 1.91 1.51 -2.97
N PHE A 64 0.78 1.93 -3.53
CA PHE A 64 -0.07 2.98 -3.02
C PHE A 64 -1.49 2.44 -2.91
N GLU A 65 -2.05 2.50 -1.72
CA GLU A 65 -3.36 1.96 -1.40
C GLU A 65 -4.21 3.02 -0.72
N ARG A 66 -5.49 3.09 -1.09
CA ARG A 66 -6.48 3.92 -0.40
C ARG A 66 -7.67 3.07 -0.02
N TRP A 67 -8.00 3.09 1.25
CA TRP A 67 -9.03 2.26 1.86
C TRP A 67 -10.08 3.13 2.52
N LYS A 68 -11.36 2.83 2.28
CA LYS A 68 -12.50 3.55 2.86
C LYS A 68 -12.37 3.76 4.37
N ASP A 69 -11.91 2.73 5.08
CA ASP A 69 -11.70 2.72 6.52
C ASP A 69 -10.70 1.64 6.95
N GLN A 70 -10.27 1.70 8.22
CA GLN A 70 -9.36 0.71 8.80
C GLN A 70 -9.92 -0.72 8.73
N ALA A 71 -11.24 -0.91 8.84
CA ALA A 71 -11.84 -2.24 8.76
C ALA A 71 -11.68 -2.86 7.36
N ALA A 72 -11.76 -2.05 6.29
CA ALA A 72 -11.46 -2.50 4.94
C ALA A 72 -9.98 -2.92 4.78
N LEU A 73 -9.04 -2.14 5.32
CA LEU A 73 -7.61 -2.48 5.33
C LEU A 73 -7.32 -3.76 6.14
N ASP A 74 -7.91 -3.89 7.33
CA ASP A 74 -7.73 -5.08 8.18
C ASP A 74 -8.27 -6.35 7.48
N TRP A 75 -9.37 -6.21 6.73
CA TRP A 75 -9.92 -7.29 5.92
C TRP A 75 -8.98 -7.63 4.76
N HIS A 76 -8.42 -6.64 4.08
CA HIS A 76 -7.44 -6.82 3.00
C HIS A 76 -6.24 -7.66 3.44
N TRP A 77 -5.69 -7.41 4.63
CA TRP A 77 -4.56 -8.17 5.18
C TRP A 77 -4.86 -9.65 5.45
N GLN A 78 -6.13 -10.01 5.60
CA GLN A 78 -6.54 -11.39 5.83
C GLN A 78 -6.64 -12.20 4.54
N GLN A 79 -6.65 -11.55 3.38
CA GLN A 79 -6.90 -12.21 2.10
C GLN A 79 -5.75 -13.13 1.68
N PRO A 80 -6.05 -14.28 1.04
CA PRO A 80 -5.03 -15.23 0.62
C PRO A 80 -3.97 -14.59 -0.28
N TYR A 81 -4.37 -13.79 -1.26
CA TYR A 81 -3.46 -13.12 -2.20
C TYR A 81 -2.58 -12.05 -1.51
N THR A 82 -3.05 -11.41 -0.45
CA THR A 82 -2.25 -10.46 0.34
C THR A 82 -1.17 -11.20 1.13
N LYS A 83 -1.53 -12.33 1.75
CA LYS A 83 -0.57 -13.21 2.45
C LYS A 83 0.47 -13.80 1.51
N GLU A 84 0.06 -14.19 0.30
CA GLU A 84 0.98 -14.65 -0.75
C GLU A 84 1.94 -13.54 -1.20
N ALA A 85 1.47 -12.30 -1.35
CA ALA A 85 2.32 -11.16 -1.66
C ALA A 85 3.35 -10.90 -0.55
N LEU A 86 2.92 -10.92 0.72
CA LEU A 86 3.82 -10.76 1.88
C LEU A 86 4.87 -11.87 1.96
N ALA A 87 4.51 -13.11 1.62
CA ALA A 87 5.47 -14.21 1.52
C ALA A 87 6.51 -13.97 0.41
N LEU A 88 6.06 -13.52 -0.78
CA LEU A 88 6.97 -13.14 -1.86
C LEU A 88 7.90 -12.00 -1.45
N PHE A 89 7.42 -11.03 -0.67
CA PHE A 89 8.25 -9.95 -0.14
C PHE A 89 9.34 -10.50 0.80
N GLY A 90 8.99 -11.40 1.71
CA GLY A 90 9.95 -12.05 2.59
C GLY A 90 11.04 -12.82 1.84
N GLU A 91 10.72 -13.41 0.69
CA GLU A 91 11.67 -14.15 -0.14
C GLU A 91 12.52 -13.25 -1.05
N HIS A 92 11.95 -12.16 -1.58
CA HIS A 92 12.51 -11.44 -2.72
C HIS A 92 12.95 -10.01 -2.44
N LEU A 93 12.59 -9.39 -1.31
CA LEU A 93 13.14 -8.09 -0.95
C LEU A 93 14.64 -8.21 -0.60
N ALA A 94 15.40 -7.17 -0.94
CA ALA A 94 16.84 -7.08 -0.66
C ALA A 94 17.13 -7.02 0.84
N THR A 95 16.21 -6.43 1.60
CA THR A 95 16.14 -6.44 3.06
C THR A 95 14.74 -6.83 3.49
N PRO A 96 14.53 -7.41 4.68
CA PRO A 96 13.18 -7.66 5.21
C PRO A 96 12.37 -6.35 5.21
N LEU A 97 11.08 -6.45 4.89
CA LEU A 97 10.17 -5.31 4.93
C LEU A 97 10.12 -4.74 6.35
N SER A 98 10.48 -3.47 6.49
CA SER A 98 10.41 -2.74 7.76
C SER A 98 9.13 -1.90 7.81
N GLU A 99 8.26 -2.16 8.77
CA GLU A 99 7.04 -1.35 8.92
C GLU A 99 7.37 0.12 9.24
N THR A 100 8.48 0.41 9.91
CA THR A 100 8.85 1.78 10.27
C THR A 100 9.58 2.53 9.17
N ASP A 101 10.33 1.82 8.32
CA ASP A 101 11.19 2.46 7.31
C ASP A 101 10.58 2.40 5.90
N ASP A 102 9.83 1.34 5.60
CA ASP A 102 9.32 1.07 4.27
C ASP A 102 7.82 1.35 4.13
N VAL A 103 7.07 1.43 5.24
CA VAL A 103 5.62 1.61 5.22
C VAL A 103 5.24 2.96 5.82
N ALA A 104 4.39 3.71 5.12
CA ALA A 104 3.75 4.90 5.63
C ALA A 104 2.24 4.70 5.68
N TYR A 105 1.66 4.88 6.87
CA TYR A 105 0.23 5.00 7.06
C TYR A 105 -0.12 6.49 7.12
N LEU A 106 -0.94 6.94 6.18
CA LEU A 106 -1.37 8.32 6.08
C LEU A 106 -2.88 8.39 6.35
N THR A 107 -3.27 9.34 7.19
CA THR A 107 -4.65 9.70 7.49
C THR A 107 -4.80 11.20 7.32
N ASP A 108 -6.03 11.66 7.10
CA ASP A 108 -6.38 13.08 6.92
C ASP A 108 -5.71 13.78 5.72
N VAL A 109 -6.50 14.29 4.78
CA VAL A 109 -5.97 15.20 3.75
C VAL A 109 -5.81 16.58 4.36
N MET A 110 -4.58 17.10 4.35
CA MET A 110 -4.32 18.50 4.71
C MET A 110 -4.97 19.43 3.68
N GLU A 111 -6.21 19.85 3.94
CA GLU A 111 -6.87 20.87 3.15
C GLU A 111 -6.18 22.22 3.39
N ARG A 112 -5.56 22.79 2.34
CA ARG A 112 -5.15 24.19 2.37
C ARG A 112 -6.41 25.04 2.44
N ARG A 113 -6.51 25.91 3.45
CA ARG A 113 -7.48 27.01 3.43
C ARG A 113 -7.04 27.99 2.34
N GLU A 114 -7.98 28.38 1.48
CA GLU A 114 -7.87 29.62 0.70
C GLU A 114 -7.90 30.84 1.62
#